data_AF-A0A965Y5K8-F1
#
_entry.id   AF-A0A965Y5K8-F1
#
_cell.length_a   1.000
_cell.length_b   1.000
_cell.length_c   1.000
_cell.angle_alpha   90.00
_cell.angle_beta   90.00
_cell.angle_gamma   90.00
#
_symmetry.space_group_name_H-M   'P 1'
#
loop_
_entity.id
_entity.type
_entity.pdbx_description
1 polymer ?
#
loop_
_entity_poly.entity_id
_entity_poly.type
_entity_poly.pdbx_seq_one_letter_code
_entity_poly.pdbx_strand_id
1 'polypeptide(L)'
;MEMENLLFAFGLTLFAGLSTGVGSALAFFTKKTNTRFLAFTLGLSAGVMIYVSMVEIYFKAREALAADLGERLGSWVTAIAFFVGMFAVMLIDKFVPSYENPHEMHRVEEMRGLAGQKGQE
;
A
#
# COMPACT_ATOMS: atom_id res chain seq x y z
N MET A 1 0.19 3.74 28.85
CA MET A 1 -0.27 2.70 27.91
C MET A 1 -0.26 1.38 28.67
N GLU A 2 -1.39 0.71 28.77
CA GLU A 2 -1.51 -0.63 29.34
C GLU A 2 -0.58 -1.61 28.59
N MET A 3 0.08 -2.55 29.29
CA MET A 3 0.94 -3.59 28.68
C MET A 3 0.18 -4.40 27.62
N GLU A 4 -1.12 -4.59 27.82
CA GLU A 4 -2.03 -5.27 26.89
C GLU A 4 -2.08 -4.61 25.52
N ASN A 5 -2.21 -3.28 25.46
CA ASN A 5 -2.24 -2.53 24.21
C ASN A 5 -0.93 -2.68 23.41
N LEU A 6 0.20 -2.75 24.12
CA LEU A 6 1.51 -2.92 23.51
C LEU A 6 1.62 -4.31 22.86
N LEU A 7 1.29 -5.36 23.60
CA LEU A 7 1.33 -6.75 23.10
C LEU A 7 0.37 -6.95 21.93
N PHE A 8 -0.83 -6.36 22.01
CA PHE A 8 -1.82 -6.45 20.95
C PHE A 8 -1.38 -5.75 19.67
N ALA A 9 -0.91 -4.49 19.76
CA ALA A 9 -0.41 -3.76 18.60
C ALA A 9 0.82 -4.43 17.96
N PHE A 10 1.72 -4.98 18.78
CA PHE A 10 2.87 -5.73 18.31
C PHE A 10 2.45 -7.03 17.60
N GLY A 11 1.50 -7.77 18.17
CA GLY A 11 0.92 -8.96 17.55
C GLY A 11 0.32 -8.66 16.18
N LEU A 12 -0.52 -7.63 16.07
CA LEU A 12 -1.11 -7.21 14.79
C LEU A 12 -0.04 -6.83 13.75
N THR A 13 0.97 -6.08 14.16
CA THR A 13 2.07 -5.66 13.27
C THR A 13 2.89 -6.86 12.80
N LEU A 14 3.16 -7.82 13.68
CA LEU A 14 3.87 -9.06 13.34
C LEU A 14 3.07 -9.90 12.34
N PHE A 15 1.77 -10.07 12.56
CA PHE A 15 0.90 -10.80 11.62
C PHE A 15 0.84 -10.12 10.25
N ALA A 16 0.76 -8.80 10.20
CA ALA A 16 0.81 -8.05 8.95
C ALA A 16 2.14 -8.29 8.20
N GLY A 17 3.28 -8.20 8.90
CA GLY A 17 4.60 -8.46 8.32
C GLY A 17 4.80 -9.90 7.84
N LEU A 18 4.33 -10.89 8.62
CA LEU A 18 4.38 -12.30 8.23
C LEU A 18 3.51 -12.57 6.98
N SER A 19 2.35 -11.90 6.86
CA SER A 19 1.50 -12.01 5.67
C SER A 19 2.23 -11.53 4.40
N THR A 20 2.93 -10.39 4.46
CA THR A 20 3.79 -9.92 3.37
C THR A 20 4.91 -10.93 3.06
N GLY A 21 5.56 -11.47 4.10
CA GLY A 21 6.59 -12.49 3.96
C GLY A 21 6.10 -13.77 3.27
N VAL A 22 4.90 -14.24 3.60
CA VAL A 22 4.27 -15.39 2.92
C VAL A 22 3.99 -15.06 1.46
N GLY A 23 3.48 -13.87 1.15
CA GLY A 23 3.29 -13.40 -0.22
C GLY A 23 4.59 -13.40 -1.03
N SER A 24 5.68 -12.89 -0.45
CA SER A 24 7.01 -12.91 -1.07
C SER A 24 7.56 -14.33 -1.24
N ALA A 25 7.37 -15.22 -0.27
CA ALA A 25 7.81 -16.61 -0.36
C ALA A 25 7.14 -17.34 -1.54
N LEU A 26 5.83 -17.16 -1.72
CA LEU A 26 5.07 -17.72 -2.86
C LEU A 26 5.61 -17.24 -4.22
N ALA A 27 6.15 -16.02 -4.30
CA ALA A 27 6.74 -15.49 -5.53
C ALA A 27 8.00 -16.28 -5.97
N PHE A 28 8.79 -16.81 -5.04
CA PHE A 28 9.98 -17.61 -5.36
C PHE A 28 9.63 -18.97 -6.00
N PHE A 29 8.54 -19.61 -5.55
CA PHE A 29 8.08 -20.89 -6.10
C PHE A 29 7.30 -20.75 -7.41
N THR A 30 6.82 -19.54 -7.72
CA THR A 30 6.06 -19.25 -8.94
C THR A 30 6.99 -19.15 -10.15
N LYS A 31 6.75 -19.97 -11.18
CA LYS A 31 7.62 -20.04 -12.39
C LYS A 31 7.19 -19.10 -13.52
N LYS A 32 5.95 -18.60 -13.52
CA LYS A 32 5.41 -17.72 -14.56
C LYS A 32 4.50 -16.66 -13.95
N THR A 33 4.55 -15.44 -14.47
CA THR A 33 3.63 -14.38 -14.06
C THR A 33 2.25 -14.61 -14.67
N ASN A 34 1.23 -14.92 -13.85
CA ASN A 34 -0.17 -14.93 -14.28
C ASN A 34 -0.76 -13.53 -14.11
N THR A 35 -0.83 -12.76 -15.19
CA THR A 35 -1.32 -11.36 -15.18
C THR A 35 -2.77 -11.23 -14.73
N ARG A 36 -3.63 -12.24 -14.95
CA ARG A 36 -5.03 -12.21 -14.49
C ARG A 36 -5.12 -12.33 -12.98
N PHE A 37 -4.36 -13.27 -12.40
CA PHE A 37 -4.28 -13.42 -10.95
C PHE A 37 -3.64 -12.19 -10.31
N LEU A 38 -2.53 -11.69 -10.88
CA LEU A 38 -1.85 -10.49 -10.41
C LEU A 38 -2.77 -9.27 -10.40
N ALA A 39 -3.49 -9.02 -11.50
CA ALA A 39 -4.44 -7.91 -11.58
C ALA A 39 -5.57 -8.02 -10.53
N PHE A 40 -6.07 -9.24 -10.29
CA PHE A 40 -7.08 -9.49 -9.26
C PHE A 40 -6.53 -9.19 -7.85
N THR A 41 -5.34 -9.70 -7.51
CA THR A 41 -4.72 -9.49 -6.20
C THR A 41 -4.35 -8.01 -5.96
N LEU A 42 -3.81 -7.33 -6.97
CA LEU A 42 -3.51 -5.89 -6.91
C LEU A 42 -4.80 -5.07 -6.75
N GLY A 43 -5.86 -5.40 -7.49
CA GLY A 43 -7.17 -4.76 -7.36
C GLY A 43 -7.79 -4.96 -5.97
N LEU A 44 -7.69 -6.17 -5.42
CA LEU A 44 -8.15 -6.46 -4.06
C LEU A 44 -7.39 -5.62 -3.01
N SER A 45 -6.05 -5.56 -3.13
CA SER A 45 -5.22 -4.77 -2.23
C SER A 45 -5.52 -3.27 -2.32
N ALA A 46 -5.63 -2.74 -3.54
CA ALA A 46 -6.01 -1.34 -3.77
C ALA A 46 -7.40 -1.04 -3.17
N GLY A 47 -8.37 -1.93 -3.37
CA GLY A 47 -9.73 -1.78 -2.81
C GLY A 47 -9.74 -1.72 -1.28
N VAL A 48 -9.04 -2.65 -0.61
CA VAL A 48 -8.93 -2.67 0.86
C VAL A 48 -8.28 -1.37 1.36
N MET A 49 -7.19 -0.93 0.72
CA MET A 49 -6.49 0.28 1.15
C MET A 49 -7.31 1.56 0.93
N ILE A 50 -8.09 1.64 -0.15
CA ILE A 50 -9.02 2.76 -0.39
C ILE A 50 -10.11 2.77 0.68
N TYR A 51 -10.70 1.62 1.03
CA TYR A 51 -11.71 1.53 2.07
C TYR A 51 -11.17 1.97 3.44
N VAL A 52 -10.04 1.41 3.86
CA VAL A 52 -9.39 1.76 5.13
C VAL A 52 -9.07 3.26 5.18
N SER A 53 -8.54 3.83 4.08
CA SER A 53 -8.19 5.24 4.03
C SER A 53 -9.41 6.17 4.09
N MET A 54 -10.44 5.90 3.28
CA MET A 54 -11.59 6.81 3.12
C MET A 54 -12.68 6.62 4.17
N VAL A 55 -12.91 5.39 4.61
CA VAL A 55 -14.05 5.05 5.50
C VAL A 55 -13.60 4.97 6.95
N GLU A 56 -12.40 4.47 7.23
CA GLU A 56 -11.92 4.36 8.61
C GLU A 56 -11.05 5.54 9.03
N ILE A 57 -9.93 5.75 8.35
CA ILE A 57 -8.91 6.72 8.80
C ILE A 57 -9.40 8.15 8.61
N TYR A 58 -9.99 8.50 7.47
CA TYR A 58 -10.48 9.85 7.20
C TYR A 58 -11.53 10.30 8.22
N PHE A 59 -12.48 9.43 8.56
CA PHE A 59 -13.52 9.76 9.55
C PHE A 59 -12.97 9.89 10.96
N LYS A 60 -12.08 8.98 11.39
CA LYS A 60 -11.37 9.10 12.68
C LYS A 60 -10.58 10.40 12.77
N ALA A 61 -9.88 10.78 11.69
CA ALA A 61 -9.14 12.05 11.62
C ALA A 61 -10.07 13.26 11.67
N ARG A 62 -11.22 13.22 10.97
CA ARG A 62 -12.23 14.28 11.03
C ARG A 62 -12.80 14.45 12.42
N GLU A 63 -13.17 13.36 13.08
CA GLU A 63 -13.71 13.38 14.44
C GLU A 63 -12.70 13.95 15.43
N ALA A 64 -11.45 13.48 15.37
CA ALA A 64 -10.37 13.99 16.22
C ALA A 64 -10.12 15.49 16.02
N LEU A 65 -10.07 15.97 14.77
CA LEU A 65 -9.84 17.40 14.50
C LEU A 65 -11.08 18.26 14.77
N ALA A 66 -12.28 17.75 14.57
CA ALA A 66 -13.52 18.46 14.87
C ALA A 66 -13.70 18.67 16.37
N ALA A 67 -13.21 17.76 17.21
CA ALA A 67 -13.23 17.91 18.67
C ALA A 67 -12.44 19.15 19.13
N ASP A 68 -11.31 19.46 18.48
CA ASP A 68 -10.42 20.56 18.89
C ASP A 68 -10.68 21.88 18.12
N LEU A 69 -10.97 21.80 16.81
CA LEU A 69 -11.15 22.98 15.94
C LEU A 69 -12.62 23.33 15.66
N GLY A 70 -13.56 22.50 16.12
CA GLY A 70 -14.98 22.59 15.81
C GLY A 70 -15.34 21.97 14.44
N GLU A 71 -16.62 21.61 14.25
CA GLU A 71 -17.11 20.83 13.10
C GLU A 71 -16.69 21.38 11.73
N ARG A 72 -16.84 22.69 11.52
CA ARG A 72 -16.61 23.31 10.22
C ARG A 72 -15.13 23.41 9.89
N LEU A 73 -14.31 23.94 10.81
CA LEU A 73 -12.88 24.09 10.58
C LEU A 73 -12.16 22.74 10.62
N GLY A 74 -12.51 21.85 11.56
CA GLY A 74 -11.96 20.50 11.65
C GLY A 74 -12.14 19.73 10.34
N SER A 75 -13.35 19.73 9.76
CA SER A 75 -13.62 19.06 8.49
C SER A 75 -12.78 19.61 7.32
N TRP A 76 -12.60 20.94 7.25
CA TRP A 76 -11.75 21.56 6.22
C TRP A 76 -10.27 21.22 6.40
N VAL A 77 -9.77 21.27 7.63
CA VAL A 77 -8.37 20.93 7.93
C VAL A 77 -8.09 19.46 7.63
N THR A 78 -9.00 18.54 7.98
CA THR A 78 -8.87 17.12 7.62
C THR A 78 -8.78 16.92 6.11
N ALA A 79 -9.65 17.58 5.34
CA ALA A 79 -9.63 17.45 3.88
C ALA A 79 -8.31 17.98 3.29
N ILE A 80 -7.87 19.17 3.72
CA ILE A 80 -6.61 19.77 3.27
C ILE A 80 -5.43 18.88 3.64
N ALA A 81 -5.37 18.38 4.88
CA ALA A 81 -4.30 17.49 5.35
C ALA A 81 -4.25 16.18 4.53
N PHE A 82 -5.40 15.62 4.16
CA PHE A 82 -5.46 14.43 3.29
C PHE A 82 -4.83 14.70 1.91
N PHE A 83 -5.20 15.79 1.24
CA PHE A 83 -4.63 16.14 -0.06
C PHE A 83 -3.15 16.53 0.02
N VAL A 84 -2.73 17.21 1.09
CA VAL A 84 -1.32 17.50 1.36
C VAL A 84 -0.53 16.19 1.54
N GLY A 85 -1.07 15.22 2.27
CA GLY A 85 -0.47 13.89 2.42
C GLY A 85 -0.32 13.17 1.08
N MET A 86 -1.37 13.20 0.24
CA MET A 86 -1.31 12.63 -1.11
C MET A 86 -0.25 13.31 -1.99
N PHE A 87 -0.16 14.64 -1.92
CA PHE A 87 0.86 15.40 -2.63
C PHE A 87 2.28 15.07 -2.14
N ALA A 88 2.46 14.88 -0.82
CA ALA A 88 3.74 14.48 -0.25
C ALA A 88 4.17 13.09 -0.75
N VAL A 89 3.25 12.11 -0.81
CA VAL A 89 3.56 10.78 -1.37
C VAL A 89 3.94 10.86 -2.85
N MET A 90 3.22 11.67 -3.64
CA MET A 90 3.56 11.90 -5.04
C MET A 90 4.95 12.53 -5.20
N LEU A 91 5.31 13.46 -4.31
CA LEU A 91 6.61 14.09 -4.31
C LEU A 91 7.71 13.07 -3.96
N ILE A 92 7.47 12.21 -2.96
CA ILE A 92 8.38 11.12 -2.57
C ILE A 92 8.60 10.19 -3.78
N ASP A 93 7.54 9.73 -4.45
CA ASP A 93 7.64 8.84 -5.62
C ASP A 93 8.47 9.47 -6.76
N LYS A 94 8.28 10.77 -7.02
CA LYS A 94 9.08 11.49 -8.03
C LYS A 94 10.58 11.53 -7.69
N PHE A 95 10.94 11.49 -6.42
CA PHE A 95 12.34 11.47 -5.99
C PHE A 95 12.96 10.07 -6.00
N VAL A 96 12.16 9.00 -6.15
CA VAL A 96 12.66 7.63 -6.29
C VAL A 96 13.17 7.40 -7.72
N PRO A 97 14.47 7.07 -7.92
CA PRO A 97 15.03 6.82 -9.25
C PRO A 97 14.33 5.65 -9.96
N SER A 98 14.04 5.79 -11.25
CA SER A 98 13.23 4.84 -12.05
C SER A 98 13.79 3.41 -12.12
N TYR A 99 15.10 3.20 -12.00
CA TYR A 99 15.71 1.86 -12.01
C TYR A 99 15.41 1.02 -10.75
N GLU A 100 15.06 1.66 -9.63
CA GLU A 100 14.65 0.99 -8.39
C GLU A 100 13.14 1.08 -8.15
N ASN A 101 12.38 1.74 -9.05
CA ASN A 101 10.99 2.08 -8.77
C ASN A 101 10.09 0.83 -8.93
N PRO A 102 9.51 0.28 -7.85
CA PRO A 102 8.67 -0.91 -7.87
C PRO A 102 7.35 -0.71 -8.64
N HIS A 103 7.05 0.54 -9.01
CA HIS A 103 5.90 0.89 -9.84
C HIS A 103 6.06 0.53 -11.32
N GLU A 104 7.28 0.19 -11.78
CA GLU A 104 7.47 -0.50 -13.06
C GLU A 104 7.31 -2.01 -12.90
N MET A 105 6.24 -2.57 -13.49
CA MET A 105 5.94 -3.98 -13.37
C MET A 105 6.93 -4.83 -14.17
N HIS A 106 7.90 -5.40 -13.47
CA HIS A 106 8.85 -6.35 -14.04
C HIS A 106 8.27 -7.77 -13.98
N ARG A 107 8.36 -8.49 -15.10
CA ARG A 107 7.90 -9.88 -15.14
C ARG A 107 8.91 -10.81 -14.46
N VAL A 108 8.43 -11.91 -13.86
CA VAL A 108 9.32 -12.92 -13.25
C VAL A 108 10.26 -13.53 -14.30
N GLU A 109 9.84 -13.54 -15.58
CA GLU A 109 10.67 -13.97 -16.70
C GLU A 109 11.81 -12.98 -17.04
N GLU A 110 11.58 -11.67 -16.87
CA GLU A 110 12.56 -10.60 -17.09
C GLU A 110 13.60 -10.56 -15.95
N MET A 111 13.15 -10.69 -14.70
CA MET A 111 14.04 -10.75 -13.52
C MET A 111 14.98 -11.96 -13.55
N ARG A 112 14.58 -13.05 -14.20
CA ARG A 112 15.39 -14.29 -14.34
C ARG A 112 16.27 -14.31 -15.61
N GLY A 113 16.30 -13.21 -16.39
CA GLY A 113 17.10 -13.13 -17.61
C GLY A 113 16.62 -14.03 -18.76
N LEU A 114 15.37 -14.53 -18.70
CA LEU A 114 14.80 -15.48 -19.67
C LEU A 114 14.09 -14.78 -20.85
N ALA A 115 14.06 -13.44 -20.88
CA ALA A 115 13.34 -12.64 -21.87
C ALA A 115 13.94 -12.69 -23.30
N GLY A 116 15.07 -13.36 -23.51
CA GLY A 116 15.77 -13.44 -24.80
C GLY A 116 15.29 -14.52 -25.79
N GLN A 117 14.25 -15.31 -25.48
CA GLN A 117 13.79 -16.39 -26.39
C GLN A 117 12.28 -16.54 -26.44
N LYS A 118 11.56 -15.62 -27.10
CA LYS A 118 10.31 -15.85 -27.88
C LYS A 118 9.60 -14.53 -28.20
N GLY A 119 10.06 -13.84 -29.24
CA GLY A 119 9.41 -12.61 -29.71
C GLY A 119 9.83 -12.14 -31.11
N GLN A 120 10.27 -13.06 -31.99
CA GLN A 120 10.13 -12.88 -33.43
C GLN A 120 8.98 -13.78 -33.86
N GLU A 121 7.78 -13.20 -33.94
CA GLU A 121 6.70 -13.42 -34.91
C GLU A 121 5.46 -12.62 -34.47
#